data_AF-A0A965HRR7-F1
#
_entry.id   AF-A0A965HRR7-F1
#
_cell.length_a   1.000
_cell.length_b   1.000
_cell.length_c   1.000
_cell.angle_alpha   90.00
_cell.angle_beta   90.00
_cell.angle_gamma   90.00
#
_symmetry.space_group_name_H-M   'P 1'
#
loop_
_entity.id
_entity.type
_entity.pdbx_description
1 polymer ?
#
loop_
_entity_poly.entity_id
_entity_poly.type
_entity_poly.pdbx_seq_one_letter_code
_entity_poly.pdbx_strand_id
1 'polypeptide(L)'
;MNRPRSSTSDQQDLPLPSGGPLEELSSELQQRQHELIQLQRQQQDLEHRKRQLEELSTRRQELLEGQKDIRDRLIRGVIILERAEAQGRKEVDQMYETRQVFSEQLAQINNIDPSEWSATGMEEELSKALAKVDQAQAIYTQSRSKIDALRGRDLDPTADESDENSNSSSTNSQDTFSTNFTRGLAFNLPLIVSLLIGLLLLHFLK
;
A
#
# COMPACT_ATOMS: atom_id res chain seq x y z
N MET A 1 -113.68 -29.41 -60.94
CA MET A 1 -112.72 -30.46 -61.33
C MET A 1 -111.36 -30.16 -60.69
N ASN A 2 -110.84 -31.13 -59.94
CA ASN A 2 -109.43 -31.49 -59.68
C ASN A 2 -108.42 -30.49 -59.05
N ARG A 3 -107.96 -30.87 -57.84
CA ARG A 3 -106.62 -30.60 -57.24
C ARG A 3 -105.56 -31.55 -57.89
N PRO A 4 -104.21 -31.43 -57.70
CA PRO A 4 -103.50 -30.97 -56.48
C PRO A 4 -102.11 -30.26 -56.62
N ARG A 5 -101.60 -29.80 -55.45
CA ARG A 5 -100.21 -29.71 -54.88
C ARG A 5 -99.03 -29.31 -55.80
N SER A 6 -98.04 -28.51 -55.39
CA SER A 6 -96.99 -28.72 -54.35
C SER A 6 -96.12 -27.44 -54.31
N SER A 7 -95.77 -26.82 -53.16
CA SER A 7 -94.63 -27.11 -52.25
C SER A 7 -93.71 -25.87 -52.20
N THR A 8 -93.59 -25.22 -51.04
CA THR A 8 -92.43 -25.34 -50.13
C THR A 8 -91.34 -24.31 -50.43
N SER A 9 -91.21 -23.33 -49.54
CA SER A 9 -89.93 -22.75 -49.10
C SER A 9 -90.24 -21.97 -47.82
N ASP A 10 -90.46 -22.74 -46.75
CA ASP A 10 -90.57 -22.24 -45.39
C ASP A 10 -89.25 -21.61 -44.96
N GLN A 11 -89.43 -20.47 -44.32
CA GLN A 11 -88.49 -19.80 -43.45
C GLN A 11 -88.01 -20.76 -42.38
N GLN A 12 -86.70 -21.04 -42.37
CA GLN A 12 -86.03 -21.62 -41.23
C GLN A 12 -84.62 -21.02 -41.20
N ASP A 13 -84.51 -19.88 -40.51
CA ASP A 13 -83.27 -19.42 -39.93
C ASP A 13 -82.77 -20.54 -39.00
N LEU A 14 -81.80 -21.31 -39.48
CA LEU A 14 -81.08 -22.25 -38.63
C LEU A 14 -80.31 -21.43 -37.58
N PRO A 15 -80.54 -21.64 -36.26
CA PRO A 15 -79.53 -21.26 -35.30
C PRO A 15 -78.30 -22.14 -35.61
N LEU A 16 -77.24 -21.50 -36.09
CA LEU A 16 -75.92 -22.11 -36.22
C LEU A 16 -75.60 -22.80 -34.88
N PRO A 17 -75.13 -24.06 -34.89
CA PRO A 17 -74.66 -24.69 -33.68
C PRO A 17 -73.49 -23.87 -33.14
N SER A 18 -73.70 -23.24 -31.98
CA SER A 18 -72.69 -22.53 -31.22
C SER A 18 -71.43 -23.38 -31.07
N GLY A 19 -70.27 -22.74 -31.28
CA GLY A 19 -68.90 -23.22 -31.05
C GLY A 19 -68.74 -24.65 -30.55
N GLY A 20 -68.30 -25.54 -31.45
CA GLY A 20 -67.96 -26.91 -31.10
C GLY A 20 -66.68 -27.02 -30.24
N PRO A 21 -66.37 -28.23 -29.75
CA PRO A 21 -65.20 -28.56 -28.90
C PRO A 21 -63.83 -28.07 -29.40
N LEU A 22 -63.73 -27.76 -30.70
CA LEU A 22 -62.53 -27.23 -31.34
C LEU A 22 -62.25 -25.76 -30.96
N GLU A 23 -63.29 -24.95 -30.79
CA GLU A 23 -63.16 -23.54 -30.38
C GLU A 23 -62.67 -23.47 -28.92
N GLU A 24 -63.21 -24.33 -28.06
CA GLU A 24 -62.83 -24.45 -26.64
C GLU A 24 -61.40 -25.01 -26.47
N LEU A 25 -61.00 -25.97 -27.31
CA LEU A 25 -59.61 -26.46 -27.34
C LEU A 25 -58.64 -25.38 -27.84
N SER A 26 -59.05 -24.57 -28.82
CA SER A 26 -58.23 -23.48 -29.35
C SER A 26 -58.06 -22.35 -28.33
N SER A 27 -59.10 -22.03 -27.56
CA SER A 27 -59.05 -21.04 -26.50
C SER A 27 -58.23 -21.52 -25.31
N GLU A 28 -58.31 -22.80 -24.93
CA GLU A 28 -57.44 -23.39 -23.92
C GLU A 28 -55.98 -23.41 -24.37
N LEU A 29 -55.68 -23.77 -25.62
CA LEU A 29 -54.32 -23.71 -26.18
C LEU A 29 -53.78 -22.27 -26.17
N GLN A 30 -54.60 -21.30 -26.58
CA GLN A 30 -54.24 -19.89 -26.55
C GLN A 30 -54.01 -19.38 -25.12
N GLN A 31 -54.82 -19.83 -24.16
CA GLN A 31 -54.64 -19.51 -22.74
C GLN A 31 -53.36 -20.11 -22.17
N ARG A 32 -53.04 -21.38 -22.48
CA ARG A 32 -51.79 -22.03 -22.09
C ARG A 32 -50.57 -21.38 -22.74
N GLN A 33 -50.67 -20.98 -24.00
CA GLN A 33 -49.61 -20.24 -24.69
C GLN A 33 -49.38 -18.87 -24.04
N HIS A 34 -50.46 -18.17 -23.68
CA HIS A 34 -50.38 -16.90 -22.96
C HIS A 34 -49.74 -17.08 -21.57
N GLU A 35 -50.13 -18.12 -20.83
CA GLU A 35 -49.57 -18.47 -19.54
C GLU A 35 -48.07 -18.82 -19.65
N LEU A 36 -47.66 -19.56 -20.68
CA LEU A 36 -46.25 -19.83 -20.96
C LEU A 36 -45.45 -18.56 -21.23
N ILE A 37 -46.00 -17.61 -22.01
CA ILE A 37 -45.34 -16.33 -22.28
C ILE A 37 -45.21 -15.50 -20.99
N GLN A 38 -46.25 -15.50 -20.15
CA GLN A 38 -46.19 -14.82 -18.85
C GLN A 38 -45.13 -15.44 -17.94
N LEU A 39 -45.09 -16.77 -17.84
CA LEU A 39 -44.09 -17.49 -17.05
C LEU A 39 -42.66 -17.25 -17.57
N GLN A 40 -42.46 -17.25 -18.90
CA GLN A 40 -41.17 -16.95 -19.50
C GLN A 40 -40.71 -15.52 -19.18
N ARG A 41 -41.62 -14.54 -19.22
CA ARG A 41 -41.32 -13.16 -18.83
C ARG A 41 -40.95 -13.06 -17.35
N GLN A 42 -41.69 -13.74 -16.48
CA GLN A 42 -41.38 -13.81 -15.05
C GLN A 42 -40.03 -14.47 -14.78
N GLN A 43 -39.68 -15.52 -15.53
CA GLN A 43 -38.36 -16.16 -15.46
C GLN A 43 -37.24 -15.19 -15.86
N GLN A 44 -37.40 -14.47 -16.97
CA GLN A 44 -36.43 -13.48 -17.42
C GLN A 44 -36.24 -12.34 -16.41
N ASP A 45 -37.33 -11.83 -15.82
CA ASP A 45 -37.28 -10.81 -14.78
C ASP A 45 -36.56 -11.31 -13.51
N LEU A 46 -36.82 -12.57 -13.12
CA LEU A 46 -36.13 -13.23 -12.00
C LEU A 46 -34.63 -13.41 -12.28
N GLU A 47 -34.26 -13.85 -13.48
CA GLU A 47 -32.85 -13.98 -13.88
C GLU A 47 -32.14 -12.64 -13.91
N HIS A 48 -32.81 -11.58 -14.34
CA HIS A 48 -32.23 -10.24 -14.30
C HIS A 48 -32.01 -9.75 -12.86
N ARG A 49 -33.01 -9.91 -11.99
CA ARG A 49 -32.89 -9.57 -10.57
C ARG A 49 -31.80 -10.40 -9.88
N LYS A 50 -31.69 -11.68 -10.21
CA LYS A 50 -30.64 -12.57 -9.70
C LYS A 50 -29.26 -12.07 -10.10
N ARG A 51 -29.05 -11.76 -11.38
CA ARG A 51 -27.78 -11.21 -11.87
C ARG A 51 -27.40 -9.89 -11.19
N GLN A 52 -28.37 -8.99 -11.00
CA GLN A 52 -28.14 -7.72 -10.28
C GLN A 52 -27.75 -7.96 -8.82
N LEU A 53 -28.39 -8.90 -8.13
CA LEU A 53 -28.05 -9.25 -6.76
C LEU A 53 -26.67 -9.90 -6.64
N GLU A 54 -26.32 -10.78 -7.58
CA GLU A 54 -24.99 -11.38 -7.65
C GLU A 54 -23.91 -10.31 -7.86
N GLU A 55 -24.11 -9.39 -8.80
CA GLU A 55 -23.16 -8.28 -9.03
C GLU A 55 -23.01 -7.39 -7.80
N LEU A 56 -24.11 -7.02 -7.14
CA LEU A 56 -24.06 -6.23 -5.90
C LEU A 56 -23.37 -7.00 -4.77
N SER A 57 -23.60 -8.32 -4.68
CA SER A 57 -22.94 -9.17 -3.70
C SER A 57 -21.43 -9.22 -3.93
N THR A 58 -21.00 -9.40 -5.18
CA THR A 58 -19.57 -9.40 -5.56
C THR A 58 -18.93 -8.06 -5.22
N ARG A 59 -19.53 -6.93 -5.63
CA ARG A 59 -19.00 -5.59 -5.31
C ARG A 59 -18.92 -5.34 -3.80
N ARG A 60 -19.90 -5.81 -3.03
CA ARG A 60 -19.87 -5.72 -1.56
C ARG A 60 -18.72 -6.54 -0.98
N GLN A 61 -18.49 -7.74 -1.51
CA GLN A 61 -17.38 -8.60 -1.05
C GLN A 61 -16.03 -7.96 -1.36
N GLU A 62 -15.82 -7.47 -2.59
CA GLU A 62 -14.61 -6.75 -2.98
C GLU A 62 -14.36 -5.52 -2.10
N LEU A 63 -15.41 -4.75 -1.79
CA LEU A 63 -15.32 -3.62 -0.87
C LEU A 63 -14.89 -4.05 0.53
N LEU A 64 -15.49 -5.12 1.08
CA LEU A 64 -15.15 -5.61 2.42
C LEU A 64 -13.72 -6.13 2.49
N GLU A 65 -13.27 -6.82 1.45
CA GLU A 65 -11.90 -7.33 1.34
C GLU A 65 -10.90 -6.17 1.20
N GLY A 66 -11.15 -5.22 0.30
CA GLY A 66 -10.32 -4.04 0.13
C GLY A 66 -10.28 -3.16 1.39
N GLN A 67 -11.41 -3.01 2.10
CA GLN A 67 -11.46 -2.32 3.39
C GLN A 67 -10.64 -3.03 4.45
N LYS A 68 -10.64 -4.36 4.48
CA LYS A 68 -9.83 -5.13 5.42
C LYS A 68 -8.34 -4.97 5.09
N ASP A 69 -7.95 -5.15 3.84
CA ASP A 69 -6.55 -5.04 3.41
C ASP A 69 -5.98 -3.64 3.70
N ILE A 70 -6.70 -2.57 3.32
CA ILE A 70 -6.22 -1.22 3.57
C ILE A 70 -6.18 -0.90 5.07
N ARG A 71 -7.14 -1.39 5.86
CA ARG A 71 -7.13 -1.23 7.32
C ARG A 71 -5.91 -1.90 7.92
N ASP A 72 -5.63 -3.14 7.53
CA ASP A 72 -4.49 -3.91 8.05
C ASP A 72 -3.17 -3.23 7.68
N ARG A 73 -3.04 -2.72 6.45
CA ARG A 73 -1.87 -1.93 6.01
C ARG A 73 -1.71 -0.63 6.80
N LEU A 74 -2.80 0.10 7.00
CA LEU A 74 -2.77 1.36 7.78
C LEU A 74 -2.38 1.11 9.23
N ILE A 75 -2.92 0.07 9.87
CA ILE A 75 -2.54 -0.30 11.25
C ILE A 75 -1.04 -0.61 11.33
N ARG A 76 -0.52 -1.40 10.39
CA ARG A 76 0.94 -1.69 10.34
C ARG A 76 1.76 -0.41 10.13
N GLY A 77 1.33 0.46 9.22
CA GLY A 77 1.99 1.74 8.96
C GLY A 77 2.02 2.65 10.20
N VAL A 78 0.92 2.71 10.96
CA VAL A 78 0.85 3.46 12.22
C VAL A 78 1.86 2.91 13.23
N ILE A 79 1.92 1.60 13.43
CA ILE A 79 2.87 0.98 14.37
C ILE A 79 4.33 1.28 14.00
N ILE A 80 4.66 1.21 12.70
CA ILE A 80 5.99 1.56 12.20
C ILE A 80 6.31 3.02 12.52
N LEU A 81 5.37 3.93 12.27
CA LEU A 81 5.54 5.34 12.53
C LEU A 81 5.69 5.63 14.03
N GLU A 82 4.90 4.99 14.89
CA GLU A 82 5.01 5.11 16.35
C GLU A 82 6.39 4.63 16.84
N ARG A 83 6.90 3.52 16.31
CA ARG A 83 8.25 3.03 16.62
C ARG A 83 9.31 4.03 16.16
N ALA A 84 9.18 4.56 14.94
CA ALA A 84 10.11 5.56 14.40
C ALA A 84 10.08 6.86 15.23
N GLU A 85 8.90 7.31 15.66
CA GLU A 85 8.74 8.48 16.53
C GLU A 85 9.41 8.25 17.89
N ALA A 86 9.14 7.11 18.54
CA ALA A 86 9.76 6.77 19.82
C ALA A 86 11.29 6.70 19.70
N GLN A 87 11.79 6.13 18.61
CA GLN A 87 13.21 6.05 18.33
C GLN A 87 13.83 7.45 18.09
N GLY A 88 13.17 8.30 17.30
CA GLY A 88 13.60 9.68 17.08
C GLY A 88 13.59 10.51 18.36
N ARG A 89 12.59 10.35 19.24
CA ARG A 89 12.56 11.01 20.56
C ARG A 89 13.76 10.60 21.42
N LYS A 90 14.05 9.29 21.49
CA LYS A 90 15.21 8.78 22.22
C LYS A 90 16.53 9.32 21.68
N GLU A 91 16.65 9.48 20.36
CA GLU A 91 17.83 10.08 19.73
C GLU A 91 18.00 11.54 20.11
N VAL A 92 16.90 12.31 20.09
CA VAL A 92 16.90 13.69 20.56
C VAL A 92 17.33 13.79 22.02
N ASP A 93 16.83 12.90 22.90
CA ASP A 93 17.23 12.87 24.30
C ASP A 93 18.72 12.58 24.47
N GLN A 94 19.26 11.62 23.71
CA GLN A 94 20.70 11.31 23.69
C GLN A 94 21.54 12.50 23.20
N MET A 95 21.04 13.25 22.21
CA MET A 95 21.68 14.47 21.74
C MET A 95 21.70 15.54 22.83
N TYR A 96 20.60 15.70 23.57
CA TYR A 96 20.52 16.64 24.69
C TYR A 96 21.50 16.29 25.81
N GLU A 97 21.57 15.02 26.21
CA GLU A 97 22.51 14.53 27.22
C GLU A 97 23.96 14.79 26.78
N THR A 98 24.30 14.42 25.55
CA THR A 98 25.66 14.62 25.00
C THR A 98 26.03 16.10 24.97
N ARG A 99 25.10 16.96 24.55
CA ARG A 99 25.30 18.42 24.54
C ARG A 99 25.51 18.97 25.94
N GLN A 100 24.75 18.50 26.94
CA GLN A 100 24.89 18.94 28.33
C GLN A 100 26.27 18.57 28.88
N VAL A 101 26.72 17.33 28.67
CA VAL A 101 28.05 16.86 29.07
C VAL A 101 29.13 17.73 28.42
N PHE A 102 29.04 18.01 27.13
CA PHE A 102 30.00 18.89 26.45
C PHE A 102 30.00 20.31 27.01
N SER A 103 28.82 20.87 27.31
CA SER A 103 28.71 22.22 27.88
C SER A 103 29.35 22.29 29.26
N GLU A 104 29.18 21.25 30.08
CA GLU A 104 29.81 21.14 31.39
C GLU A 104 31.33 21.07 31.27
N GLN A 105 31.86 20.20 30.40
CA GLN A 105 33.31 20.09 30.18
C GLN A 105 33.91 21.39 29.64
N LEU A 106 33.22 22.06 28.72
CA LEU A 106 33.64 23.35 28.21
C LEU A 106 33.70 24.42 29.33
N ALA A 107 32.71 24.43 30.22
CA ALA A 107 32.73 25.32 31.39
C ALA A 107 33.90 25.01 32.33
N GLN A 108 34.22 23.73 32.55
CA GLN A 108 35.37 23.33 33.36
C GLN A 108 36.71 23.79 32.76
N ILE A 109 36.86 23.72 31.44
CA ILE A 109 38.04 24.23 30.73
C ILE A 109 38.10 25.77 30.79
N ASN A 110 36.99 26.46 30.53
CA ASN A 110 36.95 27.93 30.53
C ASN A 110 37.21 28.53 31.92
N ASN A 111 36.90 27.80 33.00
CA ASN A 111 37.20 28.20 34.37
C ASN A 111 38.68 27.96 34.77
N ILE A 112 39.52 27.43 33.89
CA ILE A 112 40.95 27.31 34.15
C ILE A 112 41.56 28.70 33.97
N ASP A 113 41.88 29.36 35.08
CA ASP A 113 42.58 30.64 35.08
C ASP A 113 43.97 30.49 35.71
N PRO A 114 45.04 30.43 34.90
CA PRO A 114 46.42 30.33 35.41
C PRO A 114 46.90 31.55 36.19
N SER A 115 46.22 32.70 36.09
CA SER A 115 46.65 33.95 36.73
C SER A 115 46.31 34.02 38.22
N GLU A 116 45.34 33.22 38.68
CA GLU A 116 44.90 33.13 40.08
C GLU A 116 45.73 32.09 40.89
N TRP A 117 46.66 31.37 40.26
CA TRP A 117 47.40 30.29 40.92
C TRP A 117 48.47 30.81 41.89
N SER A 118 48.51 30.25 43.10
CA SER A 118 49.55 30.59 44.08
C SER A 118 50.90 29.98 43.69
N ALA A 119 51.99 30.73 43.90
CA ALA A 119 53.35 30.29 43.56
C ALA A 119 53.79 29.02 44.32
N THR A 120 53.24 28.79 45.51
CA THR A 120 53.58 27.64 46.37
C THR A 120 52.85 26.35 45.95
N GLY A 121 51.74 26.45 45.20
CA GLY A 121 50.90 25.33 44.78
C GLY A 121 50.77 25.17 43.26
N MET A 122 51.64 25.82 42.49
CA MET A 122 51.54 25.90 41.02
C MET A 122 51.59 24.52 40.33
N GLU A 123 52.44 23.61 40.82
CA GLU A 123 52.58 22.28 40.22
C GLU A 123 51.30 21.43 40.41
N GLU A 124 50.64 21.56 41.57
CA GLU A 124 49.38 20.88 41.86
C GLU A 124 48.24 21.44 40.99
N GLU A 125 48.08 22.77 40.91
CA GLU A 125 47.05 23.40 40.07
C GLU A 125 47.26 23.11 38.58
N LEU A 126 48.52 23.07 38.12
CA LEU A 126 48.85 22.67 36.75
C LEU A 126 48.45 21.21 36.47
N SER A 127 48.79 20.29 37.38
CA SER A 127 48.42 18.88 37.24
C SER A 127 46.90 18.68 37.17
N LYS A 128 46.15 19.45 37.98
CA LYS A 128 44.69 19.45 38.01
C LYS A 128 44.08 20.04 36.74
N ALA A 129 44.66 21.12 36.22
CA ALA A 129 44.24 21.73 34.96
C ALA A 129 44.47 20.76 33.78
N LEU A 130 45.63 20.11 33.71
CA LEU A 130 45.93 19.07 32.71
C LEU A 130 44.95 17.90 32.81
N ALA A 131 44.66 17.41 34.02
CA ALA A 131 43.69 16.34 34.21
C ALA A 131 42.28 16.69 33.70
N LYS A 132 41.82 17.94 33.88
CA LYS A 132 40.54 18.41 33.31
C LYS A 132 40.55 18.43 31.79
N VAL A 133 41.67 18.84 31.17
CA VAL A 133 41.83 18.83 29.70
C VAL A 133 41.81 17.40 29.17
N ASP A 134 42.56 16.48 29.80
CA ASP A 134 42.57 15.06 29.42
C ASP A 134 41.19 14.42 29.56
N GLN A 135 40.47 14.73 30.64
CA GLN A 135 39.09 14.29 30.84
C GLN A 135 38.17 14.76 29.71
N ALA A 136 38.26 16.05 29.33
CA ALA A 136 37.44 16.59 28.25
C ALA A 136 37.78 15.93 26.89
N GLN A 137 39.06 15.67 26.62
CA GLN A 137 39.49 14.98 25.40
C GLN A 137 38.97 13.52 25.35
N ALA A 138 39.00 12.82 26.49
CA ALA A 138 38.45 11.47 26.60
C ALA A 138 36.93 11.47 26.33
N ILE A 139 36.19 12.38 26.96
CA ILE A 139 34.73 12.52 26.79
C ILE A 139 34.35 12.86 25.34
N TYR A 140 35.11 13.76 24.70
CA TYR A 140 34.90 14.11 23.30
C TYR A 140 35.12 12.91 22.38
N THR A 141 36.22 12.19 22.55
CA THR A 141 36.55 11.01 21.74
C THR A 141 35.52 9.89 21.94
N GLN A 142 35.10 9.65 23.17
CA GLN A 142 34.08 8.67 23.51
C GLN A 142 32.71 9.01 22.90
N SER A 143 32.34 10.29 22.92
CA SER A 143 31.04 10.76 22.41
C SER A 143 31.00 10.91 20.88
N ARG A 144 32.17 10.93 20.22
CA ARG A 144 32.26 11.06 18.76
C ARG A 144 31.56 9.93 18.02
N SER A 145 31.72 8.68 18.46
CA SER A 145 31.04 7.53 17.87
C SER A 145 29.52 7.59 18.05
N LYS A 146 29.03 8.14 19.17
CA LYS A 146 27.59 8.37 19.40
C LYS A 146 27.03 9.39 18.40
N ILE A 147 27.76 10.48 18.14
CA ILE A 147 27.36 11.52 17.17
C ILE A 147 27.35 10.97 15.74
N ASP A 148 28.36 10.17 15.37
CA ASP A 148 28.41 9.55 14.05
C ASP A 148 27.28 8.53 13.86
N ALA A 149 26.94 7.75 14.89
CA ALA A 149 25.82 6.81 14.88
C ALA A 149 24.45 7.51 14.70
N LEU A 150 24.28 8.71 15.26
CA LEU A 150 23.07 9.52 15.07
C LEU A 150 22.93 10.06 13.64
N ARG A 151 24.03 10.21 12.89
CA ARG A 151 24.02 10.73 11.51
C ARG A 151 23.73 9.65 10.45
N GLY A 152 24.13 8.41 10.71
CA GLY A 152 24.08 7.32 9.72
C GLY A 152 22.81 6.46 9.72
N ARG A 153 21.83 6.75 10.57
CA ARG A 153 20.61 5.94 10.69
C ARG A 153 19.49 6.54 9.85
N ASP A 154 19.61 6.39 8.53
CA ASP A 154 18.48 6.62 7.62
C ASP A 154 17.36 5.62 7.95
N LEU A 155 16.16 6.15 8.15
CA LEU A 155 14.94 5.38 8.39
C LEU A 155 14.59 4.64 7.09
N ASP A 156 15.10 3.42 6.92
CA ASP A 156 14.60 2.50 5.90
C ASP A 156 13.38 1.74 6.45
N PRO A 157 12.14 2.09 6.05
CA PRO A 157 10.94 1.40 6.48
C PRO A 157 10.80 0.00 5.86
N THR A 158 11.75 -0.45 5.03
CA THR A 158 11.72 -1.76 4.36
C THR A 158 12.78 -2.75 4.84
N ALA A 159 13.63 -2.37 5.80
CA ALA A 159 14.73 -3.22 6.29
C ALA A 159 14.30 -4.40 7.19
N ASP A 160 13.01 -4.55 7.51
CA ASP A 160 12.49 -5.63 8.38
C ASP A 160 11.82 -6.79 7.59
N GLU A 161 11.99 -6.87 6.27
CA GLU A 161 11.59 -8.03 5.45
C GLU A 161 12.78 -8.79 4.83
N SER A 162 13.93 -8.82 5.52
CA SER A 162 15.00 -9.76 5.19
C SER A 162 15.23 -10.74 6.33
N ASP A 163 14.55 -11.87 6.22
CA ASP A 163 14.85 -13.21 6.74
C ASP A 163 15.83 -13.33 7.92
N GLU A 164 15.30 -13.91 9.00
CA GLU A 164 16.05 -14.63 10.01
C GLU A 164 16.99 -15.67 9.37
N ASN A 165 18.23 -15.29 9.10
CA ASN A 165 19.34 -16.24 9.17
C ASN A 165 20.61 -15.51 9.61
N SER A 166 20.69 -15.29 10.92
CA SER A 166 21.89 -14.80 11.59
C SER A 166 22.99 -15.85 11.50
N ASN A 167 23.82 -15.75 10.47
CA ASN A 167 25.17 -16.26 10.51
C ASN A 167 26.16 -15.12 10.21
N SER A 168 26.83 -14.68 11.27
CA SER A 168 28.13 -14.02 11.30
C SER A 168 28.56 -13.22 10.07
N SER A 169 28.75 -11.92 10.22
CA SER A 169 30.11 -11.35 10.19
C SER A 169 30.05 -9.82 10.24
N SER A 170 30.74 -9.28 11.24
CA SER A 170 31.42 -8.00 11.13
C SER A 170 32.17 -7.92 9.79
N THR A 171 32.07 -6.77 9.12
CA THR A 171 32.90 -6.27 7.99
C THR A 171 32.15 -6.20 6.66
N ASN A 172 31.63 -5.02 6.31
CA ASN A 172 32.11 -4.24 5.16
C ASN A 172 31.24 -3.00 4.91
N SER A 173 31.77 -1.82 5.24
CA SER A 173 31.27 -0.53 4.74
C SER A 173 31.45 -0.37 3.22
N GLN A 174 31.91 -1.41 2.52
CA GLN A 174 32.26 -1.41 1.10
C GLN A 174 31.09 -1.90 0.21
N ASP A 175 30.17 -2.71 0.75
CA ASP A 175 28.97 -3.17 0.03
C ASP A 175 27.92 -2.06 -0.12
N THR A 176 27.92 -1.09 0.80
CA THR A 176 27.03 0.08 0.75
C THR A 176 27.40 1.01 -0.42
N PHE A 177 28.67 1.14 -0.80
CA PHE A 177 29.05 2.00 -1.93
C PHE A 177 28.71 1.36 -3.29
N SER A 178 28.96 0.06 -3.46
CA SER A 178 28.73 -0.65 -4.73
C SER A 178 27.24 -0.77 -5.06
N THR A 179 26.40 -1.03 -4.05
CA THR A 179 24.94 -1.11 -4.20
C THR A 179 24.32 0.26 -4.53
N ASN A 180 24.76 1.33 -3.85
CA ASN A 180 24.32 2.70 -4.15
C ASN A 180 24.78 3.18 -5.54
N PHE A 181 26.00 2.82 -5.97
CA PHE A 181 26.49 3.15 -7.32
C PHE A 181 25.72 2.42 -8.43
N THR A 182 25.37 1.14 -8.21
CA THR A 182 24.61 0.33 -9.16
C THR A 182 23.19 0.88 -9.39
N ARG A 183 22.58 1.43 -8.33
CA ARG A 183 21.25 2.05 -8.40
C ARG A 183 21.26 3.37 -9.18
N GLY A 184 22.33 4.15 -9.08
CA GLY A 184 22.55 5.34 -9.93
C GLY A 184 22.84 5.00 -11.40
N LEU A 185 23.51 3.87 -11.66
CA LEU A 185 23.81 3.39 -13.01
C LEU A 185 22.53 2.90 -13.73
N ALA A 186 21.61 2.23 -13.03
CA ALA A 186 20.38 1.69 -13.61
C ALA A 186 19.50 2.75 -14.29
N PHE A 187 19.51 4.00 -13.81
CA PHE A 187 18.73 5.10 -14.39
C PHE A 187 19.35 5.67 -15.68
N ASN A 188 20.68 5.64 -15.83
CA ASN A 188 21.39 6.13 -17.03
C ASN A 188 21.68 5.03 -18.07
N LEU A 189 21.52 3.76 -17.70
CA LEU A 189 21.76 2.61 -18.56
C LEU A 189 20.97 2.64 -19.88
N PRO A 190 19.64 2.93 -19.92
CA PRO A 190 18.92 3.01 -21.20
C PRO A 190 19.44 4.13 -22.12
N LEU A 191 19.98 5.22 -21.56
CA LEU A 191 20.51 6.36 -22.31
C LEU A 191 21.87 6.04 -22.92
N ILE A 192 22.76 5.38 -22.16
CA ILE A 192 24.07 4.92 -22.62
C ILE A 192 23.93 3.82 -23.69
N VAL A 193 23.02 2.87 -23.51
CA VAL A 193 22.76 1.79 -24.48
C VAL A 193 22.20 2.37 -25.78
N SER A 194 21.25 3.30 -25.70
CA SER A 194 20.71 4.01 -26.87
C SER A 194 21.82 4.74 -27.67
N LEU A 195 22.72 5.43 -26.97
CA LEU A 195 23.83 6.15 -27.60
C LEU A 195 24.84 5.21 -28.27
N LEU A 196 25.18 4.09 -27.63
CA LEU A 196 26.06 3.07 -28.21
C LEU A 196 25.46 2.42 -29.46
N ILE A 197 24.17 2.08 -29.44
CA ILE A 197 23.47 1.50 -30.60
C ILE A 197 23.45 2.49 -31.76
N GLY A 198 23.17 3.78 -31.48
CA GLY A 198 23.23 4.84 -32.49
C GLY A 198 24.60 4.99 -33.13
N LEU A 199 25.68 4.91 -32.33
CA LEU A 199 27.05 4.99 -32.81
C LEU A 199 27.42 3.77 -33.68
N LEU A 200 26.97 2.57 -33.28
CA LEU A 200 27.15 1.33 -34.03
C LEU A 200 26.47 1.38 -35.40
N LEU A 201 25.22 1.86 -35.45
CA LEU A 201 24.49 2.05 -36.71
C LEU A 201 25.19 3.06 -37.64
N LEU A 202 25.69 4.17 -37.10
CA LEU A 202 26.47 5.14 -37.86
C LEU A 202 27.78 4.56 -38.39
N HIS A 203 28.45 3.72 -37.61
CA HIS A 203 29.68 3.05 -38.03
C HIS A 203 29.43 1.99 -39.11
N PHE A 204 28.30 1.28 -39.07
CA PHE A 204 27.93 0.30 -40.11
C PHE A 204 27.40 0.93 -41.40
N LEU A 205 26.93 2.18 -41.35
CA LEU A 205 26.39 2.91 -42.50
C LEU A 205 27.45 3.73 -43.25
N LYS A 206 28.70 3.74 -42.77
CA LYS A 206 29.83 4.45 -43.35
C LYS A 206 30.90 3.47 -43.82
#